data_AF-A0A059XE77-F1
#
_entry.id   AF-A0A059XE77-F1
#
_cell.length_a   1.000
_cell.length_b   1.000
_cell.length_c   1.000
_cell.angle_alpha   90.00
_cell.angle_beta   90.00
_cell.angle_gamma   90.00
#
_symmetry.space_group_name_H-M   'P 1'
#
loop_
_entity.id
_entity.type
_entity.pdbx_description
1 polymer ?
#
loop_
_entity_poly.entity_id
_entity_poly.type
_entity_poly.pdbx_seq_one_letter_code
_entity_poly.pdbx_strand_id
1 'polypeptide(L)'
;MTENIGHQPTVTPQEQQFDTDIAMIIGAERQAWSQAIQGVDHPTMDEREDQEVYIAVAKARMELGRDNLQAALEAAKKSDWTSDTEVYEVIVNDLVQKGETNTAIKIAEGLEDDYRRASVFAEVVKAQAKNGDPGGALVNLEKTPVMPIHDIRSYGDIVIAIARAGNITGAKKLIKEHPSTNDDVDIEIIGAEAKAGNRKVVDKYMEQWKRLAAQRDPNEHDLNERDYTLLCIAQGFAEGDDFVSAREFADRIESGLERAKAYATIASRQGSESPLWDEAMGLKDSHVYYDVKSSVRDKLVDTLIGEGKLDEALKVASEIEDQYFKNFAYVRVAGSQAKAGDIRALDTVRFVQSFPKTSPNLISKANADVAAGFGDYLKSRFGRKLPEFQLPDLVAGNPGFEHHKKIGAAAIEQWT
;
A
#
# COMPACT_ATOMS: atom_id res chain seq x y z
N MET A 1 -46.27 23.77 19.92
CA MET A 1 -45.74 22.72 19.02
C MET A 1 -45.37 23.41 17.72
N THR A 2 -44.11 23.79 17.58
CA THR A 2 -43.56 24.36 16.34
C THR A 2 -42.41 23.46 15.94
N GLU A 3 -42.63 22.72 14.84
CA GLU A 3 -41.69 21.76 14.29
C GLU A 3 -40.41 22.45 13.80
N ASN A 4 -39.29 21.86 14.21
CA ASN A 4 -37.94 22.24 13.81
C ASN A 4 -37.70 21.66 12.41
N ILE A 5 -37.91 22.46 11.37
CA ILE A 5 -37.63 22.08 9.98
C ILE A 5 -36.12 22.17 9.78
N GLY A 6 -35.45 21.01 9.81
CA GLY A 6 -34.02 20.90 9.55
C GLY A 6 -33.68 21.49 8.19
N HIS A 7 -32.93 22.60 8.19
CA HIS A 7 -32.29 23.14 7.00
C HIS A 7 -31.28 22.10 6.48
N GLN A 8 -31.60 21.48 5.33
CA GLN A 8 -30.56 20.83 4.54
C GLN A 8 -29.61 21.91 4.01
N PRO A 9 -28.29 21.69 4.04
CA PRO A 9 -27.35 22.65 3.47
C PRO A 9 -27.65 22.80 1.98
N THR A 10 -27.99 24.03 1.58
CA THR A 10 -28.20 24.40 0.18
C THR A 10 -26.87 24.38 -0.54
N VAL A 11 -26.66 23.36 -1.38
CA VAL A 11 -25.51 23.27 -2.29
C VAL A 11 -25.56 24.46 -3.24
N THR A 12 -24.46 25.21 -3.34
CA THR A 12 -24.39 26.39 -4.19
C THR A 12 -24.38 26.00 -5.68
N PRO A 13 -24.82 26.88 -6.60
CA PRO A 13 -24.73 26.62 -8.04
C PRO A 13 -23.30 26.35 -8.54
N GLN A 14 -22.29 26.93 -7.88
CA GLN A 14 -20.88 26.67 -8.17
C GLN A 14 -20.44 25.26 -7.76
N GLU A 15 -20.93 24.77 -6.61
CA GLU A 15 -20.71 23.39 -6.18
C GLU A 15 -21.43 22.40 -7.10
N GLN A 16 -22.66 22.70 -7.55
CA GLN A 16 -23.37 21.86 -8.52
C GLN A 16 -22.66 21.78 -9.88
N GLN A 17 -22.08 22.88 -10.34
CA GLN A 17 -21.31 22.90 -11.58
C GLN A 17 -20.01 22.11 -11.43
N PHE A 18 -19.29 22.29 -10.32
CA PHE A 18 -18.09 21.52 -9.99
C PHE A 18 -18.37 20.01 -9.93
N ASP A 19 -19.48 19.60 -9.29
CA ASP A 19 -19.91 18.21 -9.22
C ASP A 19 -20.23 17.64 -10.61
N THR A 20 -20.83 18.46 -11.49
CA THR A 20 -21.16 18.07 -12.87
C THR A 20 -19.90 17.89 -13.72
N ASP A 21 -18.92 18.77 -13.55
CA ASP A 21 -17.66 18.72 -14.30
C ASP A 21 -16.79 17.53 -13.87
N ILE A 22 -16.72 17.25 -12.55
CA ILE A 22 -16.07 16.02 -12.04
C ILE A 22 -16.79 14.77 -12.54
N ALA A 23 -18.13 14.74 -12.50
CA ALA A 23 -18.90 13.60 -12.97
C ALA A 23 -18.70 13.34 -14.48
N MET A 24 -18.57 14.40 -15.28
CA MET A 24 -18.24 14.28 -16.72
C MET A 24 -16.81 13.76 -16.94
N ILE A 25 -15.83 14.24 -16.18
CA ILE A 25 -14.43 13.78 -16.29
C ILE A 25 -14.33 12.30 -15.88
N ILE A 26 -14.94 11.92 -14.76
CA ILE A 26 -15.00 10.52 -14.30
C ILE A 26 -15.79 9.65 -15.28
N GLY A 27 -16.88 10.16 -15.86
CA GLY A 27 -17.67 9.45 -16.88
C GLY A 27 -16.87 9.19 -18.16
N ALA A 28 -16.12 10.18 -18.64
CA ALA A 28 -15.25 10.07 -19.80
C ALA A 28 -14.08 9.12 -19.53
N GLU A 29 -13.45 9.18 -18.35
CA GLU A 29 -12.41 8.24 -17.96
C GLU A 29 -12.96 6.83 -17.78
N ARG A 30 -14.12 6.64 -17.12
CA ARG A 30 -14.77 5.32 -17.02
C ARG A 30 -15.10 4.74 -18.38
N GLN A 31 -15.52 5.57 -19.33
CA GLN A 31 -15.77 5.12 -20.69
C GLN A 31 -14.47 4.75 -21.39
N ALA A 32 -13.39 5.51 -21.19
CA ALA A 32 -12.07 5.18 -21.71
C ALA A 32 -11.49 3.88 -21.10
N TRP A 33 -11.62 3.70 -19.77
CA TRP A 33 -11.23 2.48 -19.07
C TRP A 33 -12.12 1.30 -19.45
N SER A 34 -13.45 1.48 -19.55
CA SER A 34 -14.36 0.44 -20.02
C SER A 34 -14.07 0.03 -21.46
N GLN A 35 -13.71 0.97 -22.34
CA GLN A 35 -13.31 0.69 -23.72
C GLN A 35 -11.93 0.00 -23.77
N ALA A 36 -10.98 0.41 -22.92
CA ALA A 36 -9.69 -0.26 -22.77
C ALA A 36 -9.85 -1.70 -22.24
N ILE A 37 -10.76 -1.92 -21.28
CA ILE A 37 -11.09 -3.22 -20.68
C ILE A 37 -11.88 -4.12 -21.65
N GLN A 38 -12.73 -3.55 -22.51
CA GLN A 38 -13.44 -4.29 -23.56
C GLN A 38 -12.53 -4.61 -24.77
N GLY A 39 -11.41 -3.91 -24.94
CA GLY A 39 -10.44 -4.12 -26.01
C GLY A 39 -9.35 -5.16 -25.71
N VAL A 40 -9.41 -5.88 -24.58
CA VAL A 40 -8.36 -6.81 -24.12
C VAL A 40 -8.30 -8.13 -24.93
N ASP A 41 -9.17 -8.31 -25.95
CA ASP A 41 -8.95 -9.31 -27.00
C ASP A 41 -7.97 -8.78 -28.07
N HIS A 42 -6.70 -8.55 -27.70
CA HIS A 42 -5.65 -8.22 -28.66
C HIS A 42 -4.55 -9.30 -28.65
N PRO A 43 -4.36 -10.05 -29.76
CA PRO A 43 -3.43 -11.19 -29.82
C PRO A 43 -1.94 -10.80 -29.95
N THR A 44 -1.53 -9.62 -29.47
CA THR A 44 -0.16 -9.10 -29.66
C THR A 44 0.46 -8.41 -28.43
N MET A 45 -0.14 -8.49 -27.24
CA MET A 45 0.47 -7.97 -26.01
C MET A 45 1.49 -8.97 -25.44
N ASP A 46 2.58 -8.45 -24.85
CA ASP A 46 3.58 -9.26 -24.14
C ASP A 46 2.94 -9.84 -22.85
N GLU A 47 3.32 -11.05 -22.42
CA GLU A 47 2.70 -11.79 -21.30
C GLU A 47 2.66 -10.98 -19.99
N ARG A 48 3.59 -10.03 -19.81
CA ARG A 48 3.62 -9.11 -18.65
C ARG A 48 2.61 -7.96 -18.72
N GLU A 49 2.28 -7.49 -19.93
CA GLU A 49 1.31 -6.40 -20.12
C GLU A 49 -0.12 -6.89 -19.82
N ASP A 50 -0.41 -8.15 -20.13
CA ASP A 50 -1.67 -8.81 -19.76
C ASP A 50 -1.83 -8.95 -18.23
N GLN A 51 -0.76 -9.27 -17.50
CA GLN A 51 -0.76 -9.44 -16.03
C GLN A 51 -1.18 -8.15 -15.29
N GLU A 52 -0.56 -7.01 -15.60
CA GLU A 52 -0.87 -5.73 -14.95
C GLU A 52 -2.32 -5.28 -15.22
N VAL A 53 -2.84 -5.59 -16.42
CA VAL A 53 -4.21 -5.27 -16.80
C VAL A 53 -5.20 -6.09 -15.98
N TYR A 54 -5.00 -7.40 -15.80
CA TYR A 54 -5.91 -8.23 -14.99
C TYR A 54 -5.91 -7.82 -13.50
N ILE A 55 -4.76 -7.45 -12.95
CA ILE A 55 -4.64 -6.94 -11.56
C ILE A 55 -5.32 -5.59 -11.41
N ALA A 56 -5.08 -4.66 -12.34
CA ALA A 56 -5.71 -3.35 -12.34
C ALA A 56 -7.24 -3.45 -12.48
N VAL A 57 -7.72 -4.35 -13.34
CA VAL A 57 -9.14 -4.65 -13.49
C VAL A 57 -9.71 -5.25 -12.22
N ALA A 58 -9.05 -6.23 -11.59
CA ALA A 58 -9.51 -6.81 -10.34
C ALA A 58 -9.59 -5.77 -9.22
N LYS A 59 -8.56 -4.94 -9.05
CA LYS A 59 -8.55 -3.83 -8.07
C LYS A 59 -9.69 -2.84 -8.32
N ALA A 60 -9.79 -2.32 -9.54
CA ALA A 60 -10.85 -1.39 -9.91
C ALA A 60 -12.25 -1.99 -9.68
N ARG A 61 -12.43 -3.29 -9.97
CA ARG A 61 -13.70 -3.99 -9.77
C ARG A 61 -14.04 -4.20 -8.29
N MET A 62 -13.05 -4.53 -7.45
CA MET A 62 -13.25 -4.68 -6.00
C MET A 62 -13.52 -3.34 -5.29
N GLU A 63 -12.91 -2.24 -5.78
CA GLU A 63 -13.10 -0.86 -5.30
C GLU A 63 -14.43 -0.23 -5.73
N LEU A 64 -14.99 -0.64 -6.89
CA LEU A 64 -16.27 -0.15 -7.40
C LEU A 64 -17.52 -0.77 -6.72
N GLY A 65 -17.33 -1.75 -5.83
CA GLY A 65 -18.38 -2.29 -4.96
C GLY A 65 -18.62 -3.80 -5.12
N ARG A 66 -19.27 -4.40 -4.10
CA ARG A 66 -19.49 -5.85 -3.90
C ARG A 66 -20.04 -6.64 -5.10
N ASP A 67 -20.59 -5.98 -6.11
CA ASP A 67 -21.32 -6.61 -7.20
C ASP A 67 -20.42 -7.17 -8.33
N ASN A 68 -19.09 -7.16 -8.15
CA ASN A 68 -18.14 -7.59 -9.20
C ASN A 68 -17.13 -8.67 -8.77
N LEU A 69 -17.33 -9.31 -7.61
CA LEU A 69 -16.50 -10.43 -7.14
C LEU A 69 -16.42 -11.56 -8.18
N GLN A 70 -17.56 -11.91 -8.80
CA GLN A 70 -17.58 -12.94 -9.84
C GLN A 70 -16.69 -12.55 -11.03
N ALA A 71 -16.73 -11.30 -11.48
CA ALA A 71 -15.90 -10.86 -12.60
C ALA A 71 -14.42 -10.73 -12.23
N ALA A 72 -14.09 -10.45 -10.97
CA ALA A 72 -12.72 -10.49 -10.46
C ALA A 72 -12.20 -11.94 -10.41
N LEU A 73 -13.03 -12.89 -9.95
CA LEU A 73 -12.71 -14.31 -9.98
C LEU A 73 -12.60 -14.86 -11.41
N GLU A 74 -13.44 -14.41 -12.34
CA GLU A 74 -13.32 -14.79 -13.75
C GLU A 74 -12.06 -14.20 -14.40
N ALA A 75 -11.59 -13.03 -13.96
CA ALA A 75 -10.29 -12.51 -14.38
C ALA A 75 -9.14 -13.39 -13.83
N ALA A 76 -9.22 -13.77 -12.55
CA ALA A 76 -8.25 -14.65 -11.89
C ALA A 76 -8.19 -16.08 -12.46
N LYS A 77 -9.19 -16.52 -13.22
CA LYS A 77 -9.20 -17.82 -13.91
C LYS A 77 -8.59 -17.76 -15.30
N LYS A 78 -8.53 -16.57 -15.89
CA LYS A 78 -8.06 -16.33 -17.27
C LYS A 78 -6.59 -15.95 -17.32
N SER A 79 -6.00 -15.59 -16.18
CA SER A 79 -4.61 -15.20 -16.07
C SER A 79 -3.68 -16.42 -15.97
N ASP A 80 -2.37 -16.20 -16.16
CA ASP A 80 -1.37 -17.26 -16.03
C ASP A 80 -1.11 -17.60 -14.55
N TRP A 81 -0.33 -18.65 -14.28
CA TRP A 81 -0.12 -19.14 -12.90
C TRP A 81 0.49 -18.11 -11.94
N THR A 82 1.42 -17.27 -12.40
CA THR A 82 2.01 -16.20 -11.58
C THR A 82 1.04 -15.06 -11.33
N SER A 83 0.22 -14.74 -12.33
CA SER A 83 -0.77 -13.66 -12.32
C SER A 83 -1.99 -14.00 -11.47
N ASP A 84 -2.39 -15.28 -11.43
CA ASP A 84 -3.54 -15.77 -10.65
C ASP A 84 -3.38 -15.47 -9.16
N THR A 85 -2.18 -15.67 -8.60
CA THR A 85 -1.93 -15.53 -7.16
C THR A 85 -2.03 -14.08 -6.68
N GLU A 86 -1.53 -13.13 -7.47
CA GLU A 86 -1.62 -11.69 -7.16
C GLU A 86 -3.06 -11.18 -7.27
N VAL A 87 -3.83 -11.69 -8.24
CA VAL A 87 -5.26 -11.37 -8.35
C VAL A 87 -6.04 -11.94 -7.17
N TYR A 88 -5.77 -13.17 -6.75
CA TYR A 88 -6.38 -13.74 -5.54
C TYR A 88 -5.96 -12.97 -4.27
N GLU A 89 -4.71 -12.53 -4.15
CA GLU A 89 -4.25 -11.68 -3.03
C GLU A 89 -5.09 -10.41 -2.91
N VAL A 90 -5.34 -9.70 -4.02
CA VAL A 90 -6.20 -8.51 -4.05
C VAL A 90 -7.61 -8.84 -3.57
N ILE A 91 -8.18 -9.92 -4.09
CA ILE A 91 -9.56 -10.34 -3.76
C ILE A 91 -9.67 -10.70 -2.27
N VAL A 92 -8.77 -11.53 -1.74
CA VAL A 92 -8.86 -11.97 -0.35
C VAL A 92 -8.55 -10.85 0.64
N ASN A 93 -7.59 -9.96 0.33
CA ASN A 93 -7.31 -8.80 1.17
C ASN A 93 -8.54 -7.90 1.30
N ASP A 94 -9.21 -7.57 0.18
CA ASP A 94 -10.42 -6.76 0.19
C ASP A 94 -11.57 -7.43 0.96
N LEU A 95 -11.80 -8.73 0.74
CA LEU A 95 -12.82 -9.49 1.46
C LEU A 95 -12.56 -9.50 2.98
N VAL A 96 -11.32 -9.75 3.40
CA VAL A 96 -10.95 -9.75 4.81
C VAL A 96 -11.09 -8.35 5.42
N GLN A 97 -10.68 -7.30 4.71
CA GLN A 97 -10.89 -5.91 5.15
C GLN A 97 -12.38 -5.57 5.33
N LYS A 98 -13.25 -6.09 4.46
CA LYS A 98 -14.72 -5.96 4.56
C LYS A 98 -15.36 -6.85 5.64
N GLY A 99 -14.57 -7.64 6.38
CA GLY A 99 -15.04 -8.58 7.40
C GLY A 99 -15.61 -9.88 6.83
N GLU A 100 -15.36 -10.18 5.55
CA GLU A 100 -15.86 -11.34 4.83
C GLU A 100 -14.83 -12.48 4.77
N THR A 101 -14.07 -12.68 5.85
CA THR A 101 -13.01 -13.71 5.94
C THR A 101 -13.49 -15.11 5.57
N ASN A 102 -14.71 -15.49 5.96
CA ASN A 102 -15.29 -16.79 5.60
C ASN A 102 -15.51 -16.95 4.09
N THR A 103 -15.83 -15.87 3.38
CA THR A 103 -15.94 -15.87 1.92
C THR A 103 -14.56 -16.07 1.31
N ALA A 104 -13.54 -15.38 1.83
CA ALA A 104 -12.16 -15.53 1.37
C ALA A 104 -11.64 -16.97 1.58
N ILE A 105 -11.94 -17.59 2.72
CA ILE A 105 -11.65 -19.01 2.99
C ILE A 105 -12.32 -19.93 1.97
N LYS A 106 -13.62 -19.74 1.70
CA LYS A 106 -14.35 -20.55 0.72
C LYS A 106 -13.80 -20.43 -0.70
N ILE A 107 -13.31 -19.26 -1.08
CA ILE A 107 -12.63 -19.07 -2.37
C ILE A 107 -11.38 -19.93 -2.41
N ALA A 108 -10.54 -19.91 -1.36
CA ALA A 108 -9.36 -20.76 -1.28
C ALA A 108 -9.73 -22.25 -1.33
N GLU A 109 -10.72 -22.69 -0.55
CA GLU A 109 -11.23 -24.08 -0.54
C GLU A 109 -11.73 -24.56 -1.90
N GLY A 110 -12.30 -23.64 -2.70
CA GLY A 110 -12.81 -23.92 -4.03
C GLY A 110 -11.75 -24.09 -5.11
N LEU A 111 -10.46 -23.85 -4.80
CA LEU A 111 -9.37 -24.03 -5.75
C LEU A 111 -8.98 -25.50 -5.87
N GLU A 112 -9.02 -26.02 -7.10
CA GLU A 112 -8.70 -27.41 -7.42
C GLU A 112 -7.22 -27.73 -7.19
N ASP A 113 -6.33 -26.81 -7.56
CA ASP A 113 -4.88 -26.98 -7.40
C ASP A 113 -4.45 -26.78 -5.95
N ASP A 114 -3.80 -27.79 -5.38
CA ASP A 114 -3.41 -27.85 -3.98
C ASP A 114 -2.40 -26.75 -3.60
N TYR A 115 -1.50 -26.38 -4.52
CA TYR A 115 -0.50 -25.34 -4.29
C TYR A 115 -1.16 -23.96 -4.28
N ARG A 116 -1.99 -23.66 -5.29
CA ARG A 116 -2.78 -22.42 -5.37
C ARG A 116 -3.69 -22.27 -4.17
N ARG A 117 -4.40 -23.34 -3.81
CA ARG A 117 -5.23 -23.39 -2.60
C ARG A 117 -4.43 -22.98 -1.37
N ALA A 118 -3.29 -23.61 -1.13
CA ALA A 118 -2.44 -23.30 0.01
C ALA A 118 -1.89 -21.86 -0.02
N SER A 119 -1.52 -21.35 -1.20
CA SER A 119 -1.02 -19.98 -1.37
C SER A 119 -2.12 -18.95 -1.05
N VAL A 120 -3.32 -19.13 -1.59
CA VAL A 120 -4.44 -18.23 -1.31
C VAL A 120 -4.87 -18.33 0.16
N PHE A 121 -4.83 -19.52 0.76
CA PHE A 121 -5.01 -19.67 2.21
C PHE A 121 -3.98 -18.90 3.03
N ALA A 122 -2.70 -18.94 2.65
CA ALA A 122 -1.66 -18.15 3.31
C ALA A 122 -1.95 -16.65 3.22
N GLU A 123 -2.43 -16.16 2.06
CA GLU A 123 -2.85 -14.77 1.92
C GLU A 123 -4.04 -14.42 2.83
N VAL A 124 -5.05 -15.29 2.94
CA VAL A 124 -6.18 -15.09 3.87
C VAL A 124 -5.69 -14.96 5.32
N VAL A 125 -4.80 -15.85 5.76
CA VAL A 125 -4.24 -15.83 7.12
C VAL A 125 -3.45 -14.54 7.36
N LYS A 126 -2.58 -14.15 6.43
CA LYS A 126 -1.81 -12.90 6.51
C LYS A 126 -2.73 -11.69 6.55
N ALA A 127 -3.73 -11.63 5.68
CA ALA A 127 -4.72 -10.56 5.64
C ALA A 127 -5.49 -10.47 6.96
N GLN A 128 -5.90 -11.61 7.51
CA GLN A 128 -6.66 -11.68 8.76
C GLN A 128 -5.84 -11.20 9.95
N ALA A 129 -4.56 -11.60 10.03
CA ALA A 129 -3.64 -11.10 11.05
C ALA A 129 -3.45 -9.57 10.92
N LYS A 130 -3.17 -9.08 9.71
CA LYS A 130 -3.00 -7.65 9.41
C LYS A 130 -4.25 -6.83 9.74
N ASN A 131 -5.45 -7.41 9.58
CA ASN A 131 -6.72 -6.76 9.89
C ASN A 131 -7.14 -6.86 11.37
N GLY A 132 -6.19 -7.21 12.26
CA GLY A 132 -6.40 -7.17 13.71
C GLY A 132 -6.98 -8.45 14.33
N ASP A 133 -7.04 -9.56 13.59
CA ASP A 133 -7.44 -10.87 14.12
C ASP A 133 -6.34 -11.94 14.01
N PRO A 134 -5.20 -11.76 14.71
CA PRO A 134 -4.10 -12.74 14.69
C PRO A 134 -4.45 -14.04 15.44
N GLY A 135 -5.50 -14.05 16.26
CA GLY A 135 -6.00 -15.26 16.92
C GLY A 135 -6.77 -16.15 15.95
N GLY A 136 -7.72 -15.56 15.21
CA GLY A 136 -8.44 -16.25 14.14
C GLY A 136 -7.53 -16.66 12.99
N ALA A 137 -6.54 -15.83 12.63
CA ALA A 137 -5.51 -16.17 11.65
C ALA A 137 -4.77 -17.46 12.04
N LEU A 138 -4.32 -17.56 13.31
CA LEU A 138 -3.66 -18.76 13.83
C LEU A 138 -4.58 -19.99 13.78
N VAL A 139 -5.84 -19.86 14.23
CA VAL A 139 -6.81 -20.95 14.20
C VAL A 139 -7.07 -21.45 12.77
N ASN A 140 -7.14 -20.55 11.80
CA ASN A 140 -7.36 -20.91 10.41
C ASN A 140 -6.11 -21.54 9.77
N LEU A 141 -4.91 -21.09 10.14
CA LEU A 141 -3.66 -21.74 9.74
C LEU A 141 -3.62 -23.19 10.24
N GLU A 142 -3.93 -23.44 11.52
CA GLU A 142 -3.93 -24.78 12.12
C GLU A 142 -4.95 -25.74 11.47
N LYS A 143 -6.01 -25.21 10.86
CA LYS A 143 -7.04 -25.99 10.15
C LYS A 143 -6.68 -26.32 8.70
N THR A 144 -5.65 -25.68 8.14
CA THR A 144 -5.30 -25.82 6.72
C THR A 144 -4.41 -27.05 6.51
N PRO A 145 -4.67 -27.92 5.50
CA PRO A 145 -3.82 -29.05 5.20
C PRO A 145 -2.36 -28.62 4.97
N VAL A 146 -1.43 -29.26 5.68
CA VAL A 146 -0.03 -28.85 5.88
C VAL A 146 0.82 -28.82 4.60
N MET A 147 0.47 -29.56 3.55
CA MET A 147 1.33 -29.74 2.38
C MET A 147 0.72 -29.05 1.16
N PRO A 148 1.27 -27.92 0.65
CA PRO A 148 2.68 -27.50 0.68
C PRO A 148 2.92 -26.09 1.30
N ILE A 149 2.44 -25.80 2.51
CA ILE A 149 2.70 -24.48 3.14
C ILE A 149 4.20 -24.31 3.48
N HIS A 150 4.91 -25.42 3.72
CA HIS A 150 6.34 -25.41 4.03
C HIS A 150 7.25 -24.94 2.89
N ASP A 151 6.79 -24.98 1.63
CA ASP A 151 7.56 -24.60 0.43
C ASP A 151 7.01 -23.31 -0.25
N ILE A 152 5.88 -22.79 0.24
CA ILE A 152 5.34 -21.50 -0.21
C ILE A 152 6.12 -20.42 0.53
N ARG A 153 6.92 -19.62 -0.21
CA ARG A 153 7.62 -18.38 0.19
C ARG A 153 6.83 -17.50 1.18
N SER A 154 6.90 -17.65 2.48
CA SER A 154 7.54 -18.60 3.37
C SER A 154 6.57 -18.76 4.56
N TYR A 155 6.46 -19.94 5.15
CA TYR A 155 5.76 -20.11 6.44
C TYR A 155 6.20 -19.03 7.48
N GLY A 156 7.44 -18.55 7.38
CA GLY A 156 7.96 -17.38 8.09
C GLY A 156 7.12 -16.11 7.93
N ASP A 157 6.64 -15.75 6.74
CA ASP A 157 5.82 -14.54 6.52
C ASP A 157 4.50 -14.57 7.27
N ILE A 158 3.90 -15.76 7.38
CA ILE A 158 2.68 -15.97 8.17
C ILE A 158 2.99 -15.77 9.67
N VAL A 159 4.08 -16.38 10.14
CA VAL A 159 4.56 -16.23 11.52
C VAL A 159 4.85 -14.77 11.84
N ILE A 160 5.52 -14.05 10.95
CA ILE A 160 5.83 -12.62 11.06
C ILE A 160 4.54 -11.80 11.13
N ALA A 161 3.58 -12.07 10.24
CA ALA A 161 2.30 -11.37 10.25
C ALA A 161 1.53 -11.56 11.56
N ILE A 162 1.48 -12.80 12.08
CA ILE A 162 0.86 -13.13 13.37
C ILE A 162 1.57 -12.42 14.54
N ALA A 163 2.91 -12.39 14.52
CA ALA A 163 3.72 -11.73 15.54
C ALA A 163 3.51 -10.20 15.54
N ARG A 164 3.64 -9.55 14.37
CA ARG A 164 3.48 -8.10 14.21
C ARG A 164 2.06 -7.61 14.54
N ALA A 165 1.06 -8.47 14.37
CA ALA A 165 -0.32 -8.23 14.78
C ALA A 165 -0.57 -8.43 16.29
N GLY A 166 0.44 -8.89 17.05
CA GLY A 166 0.43 -8.95 18.51
C GLY A 166 0.30 -10.35 19.11
N ASN A 167 0.11 -11.40 18.31
CA ASN A 167 0.07 -12.78 18.82
C ASN A 167 1.46 -13.42 18.82
N ILE A 168 2.38 -12.82 19.58
CA ILE A 168 3.78 -13.23 19.66
C ILE A 168 3.91 -14.66 20.21
N THR A 169 3.08 -15.03 21.19
CA THR A 169 3.06 -16.38 21.77
C THR A 169 2.69 -17.43 20.71
N GLY A 170 1.67 -17.16 19.89
CA GLY A 170 1.28 -18.02 18.78
C GLY A 170 2.38 -18.17 17.74
N ALA A 171 2.99 -17.05 17.33
CA ALA A 171 4.12 -17.05 16.41
C ALA A 171 5.31 -17.91 16.92
N LYS A 172 5.68 -17.77 18.20
CA LYS A 172 6.75 -18.60 18.80
C LYS A 172 6.38 -20.08 18.89
N LYS A 173 5.11 -20.41 19.12
CA LYS A 173 4.62 -21.79 19.08
C LYS A 173 4.81 -22.38 17.68
N LEU A 174 4.41 -21.63 16.65
CA LEU A 174 4.52 -22.05 15.24
C LEU A 174 5.98 -22.33 14.81
N ILE A 175 6.94 -21.51 15.23
CA ILE A 175 8.38 -21.76 14.96
C ILE A 175 8.88 -23.02 15.66
N LYS A 176 8.45 -23.24 16.91
CA LYS A 176 8.85 -24.41 17.67
C LYS A 176 8.33 -25.71 17.05
N GLU A 177 7.11 -25.69 16.53
CA GLU A 177 6.46 -26.85 15.89
C GLU A 177 6.96 -27.08 14.47
N HIS A 178 7.32 -26.00 13.77
CA HIS A 178 7.83 -26.04 12.41
C HIS A 178 9.10 -25.17 12.31
N PRO A 179 10.26 -25.70 12.74
CA PRO A 179 11.52 -24.97 12.68
C PRO A 179 11.93 -24.75 11.22
N SER A 180 11.51 -23.63 10.62
CA SER A 180 12.05 -23.14 9.35
C SER A 180 13.28 -22.28 9.64
N THR A 181 14.34 -22.48 8.87
CA THR A 181 15.71 -22.00 9.12
C THR A 181 15.96 -20.53 8.79
N ASN A 182 14.97 -19.63 8.90
CA ASN A 182 15.20 -18.24 8.54
C ASN A 182 15.43 -17.36 9.78
N ASP A 183 16.68 -16.93 9.97
CA ASP A 183 17.10 -16.00 11.02
C ASP A 183 16.27 -14.69 10.97
N ASP A 184 15.73 -14.31 9.81
CA ASP A 184 14.84 -13.16 9.64
C ASP A 184 13.57 -13.25 10.52
N VAL A 185 13.04 -14.45 10.74
CA VAL A 185 11.79 -14.62 11.51
C VAL A 185 12.01 -14.29 12.98
N ASP A 186 13.16 -14.69 13.54
CA ASP A 186 13.52 -14.36 14.92
C ASP A 186 13.76 -12.84 15.09
N ILE A 187 14.36 -12.20 14.09
CA ILE A 187 14.55 -10.74 14.04
C ILE A 187 13.19 -10.01 14.05
N GLU A 188 12.25 -10.48 13.25
CA GLU A 188 10.91 -9.88 13.17
C GLU A 188 10.09 -10.10 14.45
N ILE A 189 10.23 -11.27 15.08
CA ILE A 189 9.61 -11.52 16.39
C ILE A 189 10.20 -10.61 17.45
N ILE A 190 11.52 -10.38 17.47
CA ILE A 190 12.11 -9.47 18.47
C ILE A 190 11.68 -8.02 18.24
N GLY A 191 11.44 -7.61 16.99
CA GLY A 191 10.78 -6.33 16.67
C GLY A 191 9.35 -6.25 17.22
N ALA A 192 8.56 -7.32 17.07
CA ALA A 192 7.21 -7.39 17.66
C ALA A 192 7.23 -7.36 19.19
N GLU A 193 8.22 -8.00 19.82
CA GLU A 193 8.45 -7.91 21.28
C GLU A 193 8.79 -6.48 21.72
N ALA A 194 9.61 -5.77 20.95
CA ALA A 194 9.92 -4.36 21.19
C ALA A 194 8.64 -3.49 21.12
N LYS A 195 7.80 -3.72 20.10
CA LYS A 195 6.49 -3.06 19.96
C LYS A 195 5.55 -3.32 21.12
N ALA A 196 5.57 -4.54 21.67
CA ALA A 196 4.80 -4.89 22.85
C ALA A 196 5.38 -4.31 24.16
N GLY A 197 6.50 -3.57 24.11
CA GLY A 197 7.17 -3.02 25.28
C GLY A 197 7.97 -4.04 26.09
N ASN A 198 8.25 -5.23 25.53
CA ASN A 198 8.92 -6.33 26.22
C ASN A 198 10.45 -6.14 26.26
N ARG A 199 10.90 -4.99 26.76
CA ARG A 199 12.31 -4.56 26.78
C ARG A 199 13.27 -5.61 27.34
N LYS A 200 12.90 -6.29 28.43
CA LYS A 200 13.74 -7.35 29.02
C LYS A 200 14.00 -8.52 28.07
N VAL A 201 13.03 -8.85 27.21
CA VAL A 201 13.18 -9.91 26.20
C VAL A 201 14.14 -9.45 25.11
N VAL A 202 13.98 -8.21 24.65
CA VAL A 202 14.87 -7.56 23.67
C VAL A 202 16.31 -7.51 24.18
N ASP A 203 16.54 -7.03 25.41
CA ASP A 203 17.88 -6.96 26.00
C ASP A 203 18.53 -8.35 26.10
N LYS A 204 17.75 -9.36 26.51
CA LYS A 204 18.23 -10.74 26.59
C LYS A 204 18.60 -11.30 25.22
N TYR A 205 17.79 -11.02 24.19
CA TYR A 205 18.08 -11.42 22.82
C TYR A 205 19.38 -10.79 22.33
N MET A 206 19.57 -9.49 22.55
CA MET A 206 20.80 -8.79 22.14
C MET A 206 22.04 -9.30 22.86
N GLU A 207 21.94 -9.66 24.14
CA GLU A 207 23.03 -10.30 24.88
C GLU A 207 23.37 -11.69 24.32
N GLN A 208 22.36 -12.48 23.93
CA GLN A 208 22.57 -13.76 23.27
C GLN A 208 23.22 -13.60 21.90
N TRP A 209 22.69 -12.69 21.08
CA TRP A 209 23.23 -12.37 19.77
C TRP A 209 24.69 -11.93 19.86
N LYS A 210 25.02 -11.03 20.80
CA LYS A 210 26.42 -10.58 21.03
C LYS A 210 27.36 -11.73 21.40
N ARG A 211 26.88 -12.70 22.20
CA ARG A 211 27.66 -13.90 22.55
C ARG A 211 27.88 -14.82 21.37
N LEU A 212 26.87 -14.98 20.51
CA LEU A 212 26.96 -15.81 19.30
C LEU A 212 27.87 -15.15 18.25
N ALA A 213 27.72 -13.85 18.02
CA ALA A 213 28.59 -13.07 17.13
C ALA A 213 30.06 -13.16 17.55
N ALA A 214 30.35 -13.16 18.86
CA ALA A 214 31.71 -13.34 19.38
C ALA A 214 32.30 -14.75 19.16
N GLN A 215 31.48 -15.74 18.81
CA GLN A 215 31.90 -17.13 18.53
C GLN A 215 32.01 -17.43 17.03
N ARG A 216 31.44 -16.58 16.16
CA ARG A 216 31.50 -16.71 14.69
C ARG A 216 32.81 -16.14 14.14
N ASP A 217 33.21 -16.53 12.93
CA ASP A 217 34.38 -15.95 12.26
C ASP A 217 34.11 -14.44 12.02
N PRO A 218 35.02 -13.53 12.42
CA PRO A 218 34.87 -12.09 12.17
C PRO A 218 34.68 -11.71 10.69
N ASN A 219 35.09 -12.58 9.75
CA ASN A 219 34.88 -12.38 8.31
C ASN A 219 33.53 -12.91 7.80
N GLU A 220 32.80 -13.68 8.62
CA GLU A 220 31.44 -14.17 8.33
C GLU A 220 30.37 -13.21 8.89
N HIS A 221 30.76 -12.20 9.65
CA HIS A 221 29.82 -11.23 10.18
C HIS A 221 29.37 -10.28 9.09
N ASP A 222 28.18 -10.50 8.53
CA ASP A 222 27.55 -9.46 7.73
C ASP A 222 27.11 -8.34 8.68
N LEU A 223 27.82 -7.21 8.67
CA LEU A 223 27.44 -6.00 9.42
C LEU A 223 25.99 -5.59 9.13
N ASN A 224 25.46 -6.00 7.96
CA ASN A 224 24.08 -5.79 7.58
C ASN A 224 23.07 -6.51 8.50
N GLU A 225 23.34 -7.74 8.97
CA GLU A 225 22.39 -8.49 9.82
C GLU A 225 22.18 -7.82 11.18
N ARG A 226 23.28 -7.32 11.79
CA ARG A 226 23.21 -6.61 13.07
C ARG A 226 22.43 -5.31 12.93
N ASP A 227 22.79 -4.51 11.94
CA ASP A 227 22.19 -3.21 11.74
C ASP A 227 20.71 -3.34 11.35
N TYR A 228 20.36 -4.34 10.56
CA TYR A 228 18.98 -4.71 10.28
C TYR A 228 18.23 -5.14 11.55
N THR A 229 18.83 -5.98 12.40
CA THR A 229 18.23 -6.38 13.68
C THR A 229 17.95 -5.17 14.59
N LEU A 230 18.94 -4.28 14.72
CA LEU A 230 18.81 -3.05 15.50
C LEU A 230 17.74 -2.11 14.91
N LEU A 231 17.64 -2.03 13.58
CA LEU A 231 16.57 -1.31 12.89
C LEU A 231 15.19 -1.89 13.26
N CYS A 232 14.98 -3.20 13.13
CA CYS A 232 13.70 -3.84 13.46
C CYS A 232 13.29 -3.60 14.92
N ILE A 233 14.25 -3.65 15.85
CA ILE A 233 13.99 -3.34 17.28
C ILE A 233 13.62 -1.86 17.46
N ALA A 234 14.37 -0.95 16.85
CA ALA A 234 14.10 0.49 16.94
C ALA A 234 12.71 0.83 16.37
N GLN A 235 12.35 0.25 15.23
CA GLN A 235 11.02 0.39 14.62
C GLN A 235 9.94 -0.18 15.54
N GLY A 236 10.16 -1.37 16.11
CA GLY A 236 9.24 -1.97 17.06
C GLY A 236 8.94 -1.05 18.23
N PHE A 237 9.97 -0.54 18.93
CA PHE A 237 9.74 0.41 20.02
C PHE A 237 9.05 1.70 19.58
N ALA A 238 9.37 2.23 18.38
CA ALA A 238 8.69 3.40 17.83
C ALA A 238 7.19 3.15 17.54
N GLU A 239 6.85 1.95 17.06
CA GLU A 239 5.45 1.52 16.88
C GLU A 239 4.71 1.32 18.20
N GLY A 240 5.44 0.95 19.26
CA GLY A 240 4.94 0.87 20.63
C GLY A 240 4.99 2.21 21.40
N ASP A 241 5.29 3.32 20.71
CA ASP A 241 5.43 4.68 21.25
C ASP A 241 6.50 4.84 22.36
N ASP A 242 7.45 3.90 22.48
CA ASP A 242 8.65 4.02 23.33
C ASP A 242 9.80 4.64 22.52
N PHE A 243 9.70 5.96 22.29
CA PHE A 243 10.69 6.69 21.51
C PHE A 243 12.08 6.76 22.16
N VAL A 244 12.16 6.57 23.49
CA VAL A 244 13.44 6.57 24.21
C VAL A 244 14.20 5.29 23.88
N SER A 245 13.57 4.13 24.02
CA SER A 245 14.18 2.86 23.61
C SER A 245 14.44 2.84 22.10
N ALA A 246 13.49 3.31 21.28
CA ALA A 246 13.66 3.35 19.83
C ALA A 246 14.93 4.12 19.42
N ARG A 247 15.13 5.31 20.00
CA ARG A 247 16.33 6.13 19.74
C ARG A 247 17.60 5.46 20.21
N GLU A 248 17.60 4.87 21.40
CA GLU A 248 18.76 4.14 21.94
C GLU A 248 19.22 3.03 21.00
N PHE A 249 18.29 2.28 20.40
CA PHE A 249 18.62 1.23 19.45
C PHE A 249 19.07 1.78 18.09
N ALA A 250 18.41 2.84 17.60
CA ALA A 250 18.82 3.51 16.36
C ALA A 250 20.26 4.06 16.44
N ASP A 251 20.65 4.65 17.58
CA ASP A 251 21.99 5.20 17.81
C ASP A 251 23.12 4.14 17.75
N ARG A 252 22.77 2.85 17.89
CA ARG A 252 23.71 1.72 17.86
C ARG A 252 23.93 1.12 16.46
N ILE A 253 23.15 1.53 15.47
CA ILE A 253 23.23 1.08 14.07
C ILE A 253 24.46 1.72 13.42
N GLU A 254 25.35 0.97 12.79
CA GLU A 254 26.59 1.51 12.21
C GLU A 254 26.39 2.09 10.79
N SER A 255 25.60 1.41 9.96
CA SER A 255 25.21 1.87 8.63
C SER A 255 24.46 3.20 8.70
N GLY A 256 24.92 4.18 7.91
CA GLY A 256 24.27 5.49 7.80
C GLY A 256 22.86 5.36 7.22
N LEU A 257 22.67 4.50 6.22
CA LEU A 257 21.38 4.22 5.60
C LEU A 257 20.39 3.59 6.59
N GLU A 258 20.78 2.51 7.28
CA GLU A 258 19.87 1.84 8.21
C GLU A 258 19.55 2.72 9.42
N ARG A 259 20.52 3.51 9.89
CA ARG A 259 20.30 4.50 10.95
C ARG A 259 19.34 5.61 10.50
N ALA A 260 19.47 6.10 9.27
CA ALA A 260 18.56 7.10 8.72
C ALA A 260 17.13 6.55 8.59
N LYS A 261 16.96 5.30 8.17
CA LYS A 261 15.65 4.63 8.16
C LYS A 261 15.05 4.50 9.57
N ALA A 262 15.87 4.18 10.58
CA ALA A 262 15.42 4.10 11.96
C ALA A 262 14.94 5.46 12.48
N TYR A 263 15.75 6.52 12.31
CA TYR A 263 15.36 7.89 12.68
C TYR A 263 14.13 8.37 11.93
N ALA A 264 14.02 8.15 10.62
CA ALA A 264 12.84 8.49 9.83
C ALA A 264 11.58 7.76 10.31
N THR A 265 11.71 6.50 10.76
CA THR A 265 10.58 5.75 11.32
C THR A 265 10.12 6.35 12.66
N ILE A 266 11.07 6.65 13.55
CA ILE A 266 10.77 7.31 14.84
C ILE A 266 10.13 8.69 14.58
N ALA A 267 10.71 9.48 13.67
CA ALA A 267 10.23 10.79 13.29
C ALA A 267 8.79 10.73 12.76
N SER A 268 8.49 9.80 11.86
CA SER A 268 7.15 9.59 11.30
C SER A 268 6.11 9.27 12.37
N ARG A 269 6.48 8.52 13.41
CA ARG A 269 5.60 8.24 14.56
C ARG A 269 5.39 9.46 15.46
N GLN A 270 6.38 10.35 15.55
CA GLN A 270 6.31 11.61 16.30
C GLN A 270 5.61 12.74 15.53
N GLY A 271 5.52 12.64 14.20
CA GLY A 271 4.92 13.61 13.30
C GLY A 271 5.93 14.41 12.47
N SER A 272 5.44 15.25 11.57
CA SER A 272 6.26 16.04 10.63
C SER A 272 7.20 17.04 11.31
N GLU A 273 6.87 17.47 12.53
CA GLU A 273 7.67 18.44 13.31
C GLU A 273 8.81 17.78 14.12
N SER A 274 9.01 16.47 13.98
CA SER A 274 10.07 15.78 14.70
C SER A 274 11.46 16.29 14.29
N PRO A 275 12.35 16.62 15.25
CA PRO A 275 13.71 17.03 14.93
C PRO A 275 14.54 15.89 14.31
N LEU A 276 14.08 14.64 14.42
CA LEU A 276 14.76 13.48 13.86
C LEU A 276 14.74 13.44 12.32
N TRP A 277 13.87 14.22 11.66
CA TRP A 277 13.90 14.36 10.20
C TRP A 277 15.23 14.97 9.73
N ASP A 278 15.68 16.04 10.39
CA ASP A 278 16.94 16.70 10.07
C ASP A 278 18.15 15.81 10.43
N GLU A 279 18.07 15.11 11.58
CA GLU A 279 19.11 14.14 11.97
C GLU A 279 19.23 13.01 10.93
N ALA A 280 18.11 12.46 10.46
CA ALA A 280 18.07 11.40 9.43
C ALA A 280 18.63 11.88 8.08
N MET A 281 18.23 13.08 7.63
CA MET A 281 18.73 13.67 6.37
C MET A 281 20.20 14.08 6.43
N GLY A 282 20.74 14.34 7.64
CA GLY A 282 22.14 14.71 7.85
C GLY A 282 23.12 13.53 7.85
N LEU A 283 22.62 12.29 7.91
CA LEU A 283 23.46 11.10 7.88
C LEU A 283 24.09 10.92 6.50
N LYS A 284 25.38 10.60 6.51
CA LYS A 284 26.14 10.25 5.31
C LYS A 284 26.41 8.76 5.32
N ASP A 285 26.15 8.10 4.20
CA ASP A 285 26.57 6.73 3.98
C ASP A 285 27.55 6.68 2.81
N SER A 286 28.73 6.11 3.04
CA SER A 286 29.81 6.02 2.07
C SER A 286 29.62 4.90 1.05
N HIS A 287 28.59 4.06 1.19
CA HIS A 287 28.45 2.80 0.43
C HIS A 287 27.18 2.69 -0.44
N VAL A 288 26.36 3.75 -0.61
CA VAL A 288 25.02 3.59 -1.20
C VAL A 288 24.91 4.19 -2.61
N TYR A 289 24.29 3.39 -3.49
CA TYR A 289 23.79 3.74 -4.83
C TYR A 289 22.58 4.69 -4.81
N TYR A 290 21.93 4.85 -3.65
CA TYR A 290 20.68 5.60 -3.43
C TYR A 290 20.92 6.81 -2.51
N ASP A 291 20.24 7.92 -2.81
CA ASP A 291 20.28 9.12 -1.99
C ASP A 291 19.44 8.95 -0.71
N VAL A 292 20.12 8.78 0.44
CA VAL A 292 19.52 8.68 1.78
C VAL A 292 18.51 9.81 2.02
N LYS A 293 18.85 11.02 1.59
CA LYS A 293 18.01 12.21 1.80
C LYS A 293 16.70 12.12 1.03
N SER A 294 16.74 11.63 -0.21
CA SER A 294 15.55 11.38 -1.02
C SER A 294 14.63 10.33 -0.39
N SER A 295 15.18 9.24 0.16
CA SER A 295 14.41 8.23 0.89
C SER A 295 13.74 8.78 2.16
N VAL A 296 14.47 9.57 2.96
CA VAL A 296 13.92 10.21 4.17
C VAL A 296 12.81 11.20 3.81
N ARG A 297 13.00 12.02 2.77
CA ARG A 297 11.98 12.95 2.27
C ARG A 297 10.74 12.23 1.74
N ASP A 298 10.90 11.11 1.06
CA ASP A 298 9.79 10.27 0.58
C ASP A 298 8.89 9.82 1.75
N LYS A 299 9.50 9.43 2.88
CA LYS A 299 8.78 9.07 4.11
C LYS A 299 8.12 10.27 4.80
N LEU A 300 8.78 11.44 4.77
CA LEU A 300 8.20 12.68 5.29
C LEU A 300 6.95 13.09 4.49
N VAL A 301 6.95 12.91 3.17
CA VAL A 301 5.76 13.13 2.32
C VAL A 301 4.58 12.30 2.82
N ASP A 302 4.78 11.01 3.11
CA ASP A 302 3.72 10.14 3.64
C ASP A 302 3.21 10.60 5.00
N THR A 303 4.12 11.09 5.85
CA THR A 303 3.77 11.63 7.17
C THR A 303 2.91 12.88 7.04
N LEU A 304 3.32 13.83 6.18
CA LEU A 304 2.57 15.05 5.90
C LEU A 304 1.20 14.77 5.27
N ILE A 305 1.11 13.80 4.36
CA ILE A 305 -0.17 13.32 3.81
C ILE A 305 -1.08 12.79 4.91
N GLY A 306 -0.55 11.95 5.81
CA GLY A 306 -1.30 11.41 6.95
C GLY A 306 -1.81 12.47 7.92
N GLU A 307 -1.08 13.58 8.04
CA GLU A 307 -1.48 14.77 8.81
C GLU A 307 -2.43 15.72 8.05
N GLY A 308 -2.72 15.44 6.77
CA GLY A 308 -3.54 16.31 5.91
C GLY A 308 -2.83 17.57 5.42
N LYS A 309 -1.51 17.69 5.61
CA LYS A 309 -0.67 18.83 5.20
C LYS A 309 -0.25 18.69 3.73
N LEU A 310 -1.21 18.61 2.82
CA LEU A 310 -0.99 18.29 1.41
C LEU A 310 -0.10 19.30 0.66
N ASP A 311 -0.19 20.59 1.00
CA ASP A 311 0.66 21.63 0.39
C ASP A 311 2.13 21.48 0.81
N GLU A 312 2.39 21.16 2.08
CA GLU A 312 3.73 20.88 2.58
C GLU A 312 4.28 19.57 1.98
N ALA A 313 3.43 18.53 1.88
CA ALA A 313 3.79 17.27 1.23
C ALA A 313 4.21 17.49 -0.23
N LEU A 314 3.47 18.31 -0.98
CA LEU A 314 3.81 18.67 -2.36
C LEU A 314 5.16 19.42 -2.44
N LYS A 315 5.40 20.34 -1.50
CA LYS A 315 6.67 21.06 -1.42
C LYS A 315 7.83 20.09 -1.18
N VAL A 316 7.73 19.21 -0.18
CA VAL A 316 8.78 18.22 0.12
C VAL A 316 9.00 17.29 -1.07
N ALA A 317 7.95 16.82 -1.74
CA ALA A 317 8.06 15.99 -2.94
C ALA A 317 8.87 16.69 -4.05
N SER A 318 8.69 18.00 -4.23
CA SER A 318 9.46 18.78 -5.21
C SER A 318 10.96 18.89 -4.90
N GLU A 319 11.32 18.76 -3.63
CA GLU A 319 12.71 18.83 -3.16
C GLU A 319 13.44 17.48 -3.21
N ILE A 320 12.73 16.36 -3.47
CA ILE A 320 13.35 15.04 -3.63
C ILE A 320 14.28 15.06 -4.85
N GLU A 321 15.53 14.66 -4.68
CA GLU A 321 16.56 14.78 -5.74
C GLU A 321 16.52 13.58 -6.68
N ASP A 322 16.33 12.39 -6.11
CA ASP A 322 16.16 11.16 -6.87
C ASP A 322 14.79 11.13 -7.58
N GLN A 323 14.82 11.00 -8.90
CA GLN A 323 13.61 11.09 -9.72
C GLN A 323 12.64 9.91 -9.48
N TYR A 324 13.15 8.73 -9.09
CA TYR A 324 12.30 7.58 -8.77
C TYR A 324 11.44 7.90 -7.55
N PHE A 325 12.07 8.28 -6.43
CA PHE A 325 11.33 8.67 -5.21
C PHE A 325 10.42 9.88 -5.45
N LYS A 326 10.91 10.90 -6.17
CA LYS A 326 10.14 12.11 -6.50
C LYS A 326 8.84 11.78 -7.23
N ASN A 327 8.89 10.90 -8.23
CA ASN A 327 7.70 10.53 -8.97
C ASN A 327 6.68 9.80 -8.08
N PHE A 328 7.11 8.85 -7.24
CA PHE A 328 6.20 8.16 -6.32
C PHE A 328 5.57 9.11 -5.30
N ALA A 329 6.35 10.04 -4.76
CA ALA A 329 5.83 11.08 -3.88
C ALA A 329 4.73 11.92 -4.55
N TYR A 330 4.93 12.35 -5.80
CA TYR A 330 3.90 13.08 -6.55
C TYR A 330 2.62 12.26 -6.77
N VAL A 331 2.74 10.97 -7.10
CA VAL A 331 1.57 10.09 -7.24
C VAL A 331 0.77 10.03 -5.94
N ARG A 332 1.45 9.83 -4.80
CA ARG A 332 0.78 9.74 -3.48
C ARG A 332 0.15 11.07 -3.05
N VAL A 333 0.80 12.20 -3.32
CA VAL A 333 0.23 13.54 -3.08
C VAL A 333 -1.02 13.76 -3.95
N ALA A 334 -0.94 13.47 -5.25
CA ALA A 334 -2.06 13.66 -6.18
C ALA A 334 -3.29 12.80 -5.79
N GLY A 335 -3.09 11.52 -5.49
CA GLY A 335 -4.17 10.65 -5.02
C GLY A 335 -4.80 11.13 -3.72
N SER A 336 -4.00 11.68 -2.80
CA SER A 336 -4.50 12.23 -1.53
C SER A 336 -5.23 13.55 -1.70
N GLN A 337 -4.77 14.43 -2.59
CA GLN A 337 -5.50 15.62 -3.03
C GLN A 337 -6.86 15.25 -3.62
N ALA A 338 -6.92 14.26 -4.51
CA ALA A 338 -8.16 13.82 -5.12
C ALA A 338 -9.16 13.26 -4.09
N LYS A 339 -8.68 12.47 -3.12
CA LYS A 339 -9.49 11.97 -1.98
C LYS A 339 -10.06 13.11 -1.12
N ALA A 340 -9.33 14.22 -1.01
CA ALA A 340 -9.78 15.43 -0.33
C ALA A 340 -10.70 16.31 -1.21
N GLY A 341 -10.93 15.94 -2.48
CA GLY A 341 -11.70 16.74 -3.45
C GLY A 341 -10.93 17.93 -4.04
N ASP A 342 -9.60 17.94 -3.91
CA ASP A 342 -8.74 19.01 -4.41
C ASP A 342 -8.40 18.78 -5.89
N ILE A 343 -8.93 19.66 -6.76
CA ILE A 343 -8.75 19.58 -8.22
C ILE A 343 -7.30 19.74 -8.67
N ARG A 344 -6.44 20.34 -7.81
CA ARG A 344 -4.99 20.45 -8.06
C ARG A 344 -4.31 19.09 -8.20
N ALA A 345 -4.96 18.00 -7.77
CA ALA A 345 -4.53 16.64 -8.04
C ALA A 345 -4.16 16.42 -9.52
N LEU A 346 -4.94 16.97 -10.46
CA LEU A 346 -4.70 16.84 -11.90
C LEU A 346 -3.41 17.56 -12.35
N ASP A 347 -3.10 18.71 -11.73
CA ASP A 347 -1.86 19.42 -11.99
C ASP A 347 -0.66 18.71 -11.35
N THR A 348 -0.84 18.14 -10.15
CA THR A 348 0.22 17.39 -9.47
C THR A 348 0.67 16.18 -10.29
N VAL A 349 -0.25 15.47 -10.95
CA VAL A 349 0.10 14.35 -11.84
C VAL A 349 1.01 14.78 -12.99
N ARG A 350 0.93 16.04 -13.44
CA ARG A 350 1.79 16.55 -14.54
C ARG A 350 3.26 16.63 -14.15
N PHE A 351 3.59 16.66 -12.86
CA PHE A 351 4.97 16.60 -12.40
C PHE A 351 5.56 15.18 -12.43
N VAL A 352 4.74 14.14 -12.62
CA VAL A 352 5.19 12.76 -12.78
C VAL A 352 5.85 12.61 -14.15
N GLN A 353 7.16 12.40 -14.17
CA GLN A 353 7.92 12.23 -15.41
C GLN A 353 7.94 10.75 -15.83
N SER A 354 7.82 10.48 -17.13
CA SER A 354 7.94 9.13 -17.67
C SER A 354 9.38 8.60 -17.52
N PHE A 355 9.56 7.52 -16.75
CA PHE A 355 10.87 6.86 -16.62
C PHE A 355 11.05 5.83 -17.76
N PRO A 356 12.04 5.99 -18.65
CA PRO A 356 12.12 5.20 -19.88
C PRO A 356 12.63 3.76 -19.72
N LYS A 357 12.89 3.27 -18.50
CA LYS A 357 13.52 1.94 -18.31
C LYS A 357 12.84 0.98 -17.32
N THR A 358 11.91 1.41 -16.47
CA THR A 358 11.37 0.53 -15.41
C THR A 358 9.91 0.73 -15.03
N SER A 359 9.21 1.78 -15.51
CA SER A 359 7.78 1.97 -15.18
C SER A 359 7.04 2.78 -16.25
N PRO A 360 6.83 2.25 -17.47
CA PRO A 360 6.03 2.93 -18.51
C PRO A 360 4.61 3.32 -18.05
N ASN A 361 4.11 2.72 -16.95
CA ASN A 361 2.74 2.88 -16.46
C ASN A 361 2.56 3.80 -15.23
N LEU A 362 3.59 4.52 -14.77
CA LEU A 362 3.46 5.32 -13.53
C LEU A 362 2.48 6.50 -13.69
N ILE A 363 2.43 7.13 -14.87
CA ILE A 363 1.44 8.18 -15.18
C ILE A 363 0.04 7.58 -15.23
N SER A 364 -0.13 6.40 -15.85
CA SER A 364 -1.41 5.68 -15.90
C SER A 364 -1.90 5.33 -14.49
N LYS A 365 -1.00 4.87 -13.62
CA LYS A 365 -1.29 4.63 -12.20
C LYS A 365 -1.69 5.91 -11.48
N ALA A 366 -0.95 7.01 -11.69
CA ALA A 366 -1.26 8.30 -11.10
C ALA A 366 -2.66 8.79 -11.48
N ASN A 367 -3.03 8.65 -12.76
CA ASN A 367 -4.37 8.96 -13.25
C ASN A 367 -5.43 8.07 -12.59
N ALA A 368 -5.17 6.76 -12.49
CA ALA A 368 -6.09 5.83 -11.83
C ALA A 368 -6.29 6.16 -10.35
N ASP A 369 -5.22 6.46 -9.61
CA ASP A 369 -5.28 6.83 -8.18
C ASP A 369 -6.06 8.14 -7.97
N VAL A 370 -5.89 9.12 -8.86
CA VAL A 370 -6.65 10.38 -8.85
C VAL A 370 -8.13 10.15 -9.15
N ALA A 371 -8.45 9.36 -10.18
CA ALA A 371 -9.83 9.04 -10.51
C ALA A 371 -10.55 8.29 -9.37
N ALA A 372 -9.86 7.32 -8.76
CA ALA A 372 -10.35 6.60 -7.58
C ALA A 372 -10.57 7.54 -6.41
N GLY A 373 -9.62 8.44 -6.13
CA GLY A 373 -9.72 9.44 -5.07
C GLY A 373 -10.93 10.36 -5.20
N PHE A 374 -11.19 10.90 -6.40
CA PHE A 374 -12.42 11.68 -6.63
C PHE A 374 -13.69 10.83 -6.51
N GLY A 375 -13.65 9.56 -6.91
CA GLY A 375 -14.73 8.61 -6.68
C GLY A 375 -15.07 8.46 -5.19
N ASP A 376 -14.07 8.32 -4.32
CA ASP A 376 -14.24 8.22 -2.87
C ASP A 376 -14.77 9.53 -2.26
N TYR A 377 -14.23 10.67 -2.70
CA TYR A 377 -14.71 11.99 -2.31
C TYR A 377 -16.21 12.14 -2.58
N LEU A 378 -16.66 11.87 -3.81
CA LEU A 378 -18.07 11.98 -4.20
C LEU A 378 -18.97 11.02 -3.41
N LYS A 379 -18.53 9.77 -3.19
CA LYS A 379 -19.26 8.82 -2.34
C LYS A 379 -19.44 9.36 -0.92
N SER A 380 -18.37 9.88 -0.32
CA SER A 380 -18.38 10.40 1.05
C SER A 380 -19.27 11.63 1.22
N ARG A 381 -19.26 12.55 0.24
CA ARG A 381 -20.01 13.82 0.30
C ARG A 381 -21.50 13.65 0.02
N PHE A 382 -21.86 12.75 -0.90
CA PHE A 382 -23.23 12.67 -1.41
C PHE A 382 -23.99 11.41 -0.99
N GLY A 383 -23.33 10.40 -0.40
CA GLY A 383 -23.96 9.21 0.16
C GLY A 383 -24.76 8.36 -0.84
N ARG A 384 -24.66 8.64 -2.15
CA ARG A 384 -25.39 7.95 -3.21
C ARG A 384 -24.44 7.04 -3.98
N LYS A 385 -24.95 5.90 -4.45
CA LYS A 385 -24.45 5.30 -5.70
C LYS A 385 -24.40 6.43 -6.72
N LEU A 386 -23.22 6.70 -7.30
CA LEU A 386 -23.11 7.55 -8.48
C LEU A 386 -24.27 7.18 -9.41
N PRO A 387 -25.12 8.13 -9.85
CA PRO A 387 -26.26 7.78 -10.67
C PRO A 387 -25.77 6.94 -11.85
N GLU A 388 -26.47 5.83 -12.12
CA GLU A 388 -26.28 5.10 -13.38
C GLU A 388 -26.57 6.09 -14.50
N PHE A 389 -25.52 6.71 -15.02
CA PHE A 389 -25.62 7.49 -16.23
C PHE A 389 -25.82 6.47 -17.34
N GLN A 390 -27.08 6.30 -17.76
CA GLN A 390 -27.37 5.71 -19.06
C GLN A 390 -26.75 6.63 -20.10
N LEU A 391 -25.64 6.18 -20.69
CA LEU A 391 -25.05 6.82 -21.85
C LEU A 391 -26.14 6.92 -22.93
N PRO A 392 -26.42 8.10 -23.50
CA PRO A 392 -27.19 8.16 -24.74
C PRO A 392 -26.40 7.41 -25.81
N ASP A 393 -27.09 6.58 -26.60
CA ASP A 393 -26.53 5.87 -27.76
C ASP A 393 -25.82 6.86 -28.70
N LEU A 394 -24.50 6.98 -28.55
CA LEU A 394 -23.64 7.71 -29.48
C LEU A 394 -23.12 6.70 -30.50
N VAL A 395 -23.91 6.60 -31.56
CA VAL A 395 -23.60 5.95 -32.83
C VAL A 395 -22.21 6.37 -33.31
N ALA A 396 -21.49 5.38 -33.83
CA ALA A 396 -20.13 5.44 -34.36
C ALA A 396 -19.77 6.70 -35.17
N GLY A 397 -18.63 7.30 -34.82
CA GLY A 397 -17.76 8.05 -35.73
C GLY A 397 -17.72 9.58 -35.59
N ASN A 398 -16.82 10.14 -34.77
CA ASN A 398 -16.05 11.39 -35.03
C ASN A 398 -15.05 11.72 -33.89
N PRO A 399 -14.07 12.65 -34.03
CA PRO A 399 -12.75 12.60 -33.42
C PRO A 399 -12.74 13.40 -32.11
N GLY A 400 -13.02 12.72 -31.00
CA GLY A 400 -13.29 13.36 -29.70
C GLY A 400 -12.08 13.91 -28.95
N PHE A 401 -10.84 13.55 -29.27
CA PHE A 401 -9.71 13.85 -28.39
C PHE A 401 -9.32 15.36 -28.35
N GLU A 402 -9.45 16.08 -29.47
CA GLU A 402 -9.11 17.51 -29.55
C GLU A 402 -10.27 18.45 -29.14
N HIS A 403 -11.52 17.97 -29.15
CA HIS A 403 -12.65 18.77 -28.68
C HIS A 403 -12.71 18.82 -27.15
N HIS A 404 -12.40 17.72 -26.47
CA HIS A 404 -12.37 17.65 -25.02
C HIS A 404 -11.17 18.40 -24.39
N LYS A 405 -10.02 18.47 -25.10
CA LYS A 405 -8.91 19.38 -24.75
C LYS A 405 -9.33 20.85 -24.72
N LYS A 406 -10.17 21.28 -25.67
CA LYS A 406 -10.64 22.67 -25.77
C LYS A 406 -11.63 23.04 -24.68
N ILE A 407 -12.48 22.10 -24.25
CA ILE A 407 -13.43 22.33 -23.15
C ILE A 407 -12.69 22.41 -21.80
N GLY A 408 -11.71 21.52 -21.57
CA GLY A 408 -10.84 21.60 -20.39
C GLY A 408 -9.96 22.84 -20.35
N ALA A 409 -9.42 23.29 -21.49
CA ALA A 409 -8.62 24.51 -21.58
C ALA A 409 -9.47 25.80 -21.44
N ALA A 410 -10.70 25.82 -21.99
CA ALA A 410 -11.60 26.97 -21.87
C ALA A 410 -12.13 27.16 -20.44
N ALA A 411 -12.25 26.09 -19.65
CA ALA A 411 -12.59 26.17 -18.23
C ALA A 411 -11.45 26.79 -17.39
N ILE A 412 -10.19 26.57 -17.79
CA ILE A 412 -9.00 27.14 -17.14
C ILE A 412 -8.89 28.66 -17.46
N GLU A 413 -9.18 29.07 -18.70
CA GLU A 413 -9.18 30.50 -19.10
C GLU A 413 -10.33 31.32 -18.48
N GLN A 414 -11.40 30.69 -18.00
CA GLN A 414 -12.48 31.39 -17.28
C GLN A 414 -12.23 31.52 -15.77
N TRP A 415 -11.19 30.87 -15.24
CA TRP A 415 -10.86 30.81 -13.81
C TRP A 415 -9.47 31.39 -13.46
N THR A 416 -8.73 31.91 -14.43
CA THR A 416 -7.55 32.80 -14.26
C THR A 416 -7.89 34.20 -14.72
#